data_AF-A0A945ET26-F1
#
_entry.id   AF-A0A945ET26-F1
#
_cell.length_a   1.000
_cell.length_b   1.000
_cell.length_c   1.000
_cell.angle_alpha   90.00
_cell.angle_beta   90.00
_cell.angle_gamma   90.00
#
_symmetry.space_group_name_H-M   'P 1'
#
loop_
_entity.id
_entity.type
_entity.pdbx_description
1 polymer ?
#
loop_
_entity_poly.entity_id
_entity_poly.type
_entity_poly.pdbx_seq_one_letter_code
_entity_poly.pdbx_strand_id
1 'polypeptide(L)'
;MAENTETVKTTEEVVEKNVEAPELATFDKYAIFETGGKQYQAVEGKTIAIEKLEGEAGDTVEFKEVLFKKLDDSNVQIGQPYVEGSTIKAKIVKHDKDKKLTVFKFKRRKKSRVKAGHRQPLTVIRVESI
;
A
#
# COMPACT_ATOMS: atom_id res chain seq x y z
N MET A 1 -59.90 -19.93 26.93
CA MET A 1 -59.20 -21.07 26.30
C MET A 1 -59.18 -20.84 24.80
N ALA A 2 -57.96 -20.79 24.26
CA ALA A 2 -57.54 -20.76 22.84
C ALA A 2 -58.05 -19.60 21.95
N GLU A 3 -57.25 -18.51 21.94
CA GLU A 3 -57.22 -17.48 20.91
C GLU A 3 -56.49 -18.03 19.67
N ASN A 4 -57.15 -18.03 18.51
CA ASN A 4 -56.52 -18.12 17.20
C ASN A 4 -56.94 -16.89 16.40
N THR A 5 -56.05 -15.91 16.33
CA THR A 5 -56.08 -14.89 15.27
C THR A 5 -54.71 -14.92 14.60
N GLU A 6 -54.73 -15.21 13.31
CA GLU A 6 -53.59 -15.12 12.41
C GLU A 6 -52.95 -13.73 12.52
N THR A 7 -51.75 -13.65 13.09
CA THR A 7 -50.90 -12.47 12.96
C THR A 7 -49.92 -12.76 11.84
N VAL A 8 -50.15 -12.05 10.73
CA VAL A 8 -49.32 -11.91 9.54
C VAL A 8 -47.84 -11.89 9.95
N LYS A 9 -47.08 -12.88 9.48
CA LYS A 9 -45.62 -12.81 9.53
C LYS A 9 -45.21 -11.63 8.66
N THR A 10 -44.87 -10.53 9.31
CA THR A 10 -44.32 -9.33 8.69
C THR A 10 -43.20 -9.75 7.75
N THR A 11 -43.32 -9.33 6.50
CA THR A 11 -42.35 -9.47 5.40
C THR A 11 -40.97 -8.84 5.69
N GLU A 12 -40.71 -8.40 6.92
CA GLU A 12 -39.49 -7.72 7.34
C GLU A 12 -38.39 -8.69 7.83
N GLU A 13 -38.70 -9.93 8.24
CA GLU A 13 -37.68 -10.85 8.76
C GLU A 13 -36.91 -11.67 7.70
N VAL A 14 -37.19 -11.49 6.40
CA VAL A 14 -36.52 -12.27 5.32
C VAL A 14 -35.54 -11.43 4.48
N VAL A 15 -35.36 -10.13 4.77
CA VAL A 15 -34.44 -9.27 4.00
C VAL A 15 -33.10 -9.03 4.71
N GLU A 16 -32.93 -9.43 5.98
CA GLU A 16 -31.70 -9.15 6.73
C GLU A 16 -30.58 -10.19 6.60
N LYS A 17 -30.67 -11.16 5.69
CA LYS A 17 -29.56 -12.10 5.46
C LYS A 17 -29.06 -12.03 4.03
N ASN A 18 -27.83 -11.52 3.91
CA ASN A 18 -26.95 -11.47 2.73
C ASN A 18 -27.06 -10.27 1.79
N VAL A 19 -26.66 -9.10 2.29
CA VAL A 19 -25.82 -8.20 1.46
C VAL A 19 -24.65 -7.70 2.30
N GLU A 20 -23.76 -8.61 2.69
CA GLU A 20 -22.40 -8.24 3.10
C GLU A 20 -21.67 -7.86 1.81
N ALA A 21 -21.76 -6.58 1.43
CA ALA A 21 -20.83 -6.00 0.48
C ALA A 21 -19.41 -6.33 0.98
N PRO A 22 -18.46 -6.70 0.12
CA PRO A 22 -17.12 -6.97 0.60
C PRO A 22 -16.62 -5.71 1.30
N GLU A 23 -16.32 -5.80 2.60
CA GLU A 23 -15.66 -4.74 3.33
C GLU A 23 -14.41 -4.36 2.54
N LEU A 24 -14.46 -3.24 1.83
CA LEU A 24 -13.28 -2.68 1.19
C LEU A 24 -12.35 -2.33 2.34
N ALA A 25 -11.25 -3.06 2.45
CA ALA A 25 -10.25 -2.89 3.50
C ALA A 25 -9.79 -1.43 3.56
N THR A 26 -10.48 -0.66 4.39
CA THR A 26 -10.20 0.74 4.65
C THR A 26 -9.18 0.73 5.76
N PHE A 27 -8.00 1.25 5.48
CA PHE A 27 -6.97 1.36 6.51
C PHE A 27 -7.28 2.62 7.31
N ASP A 28 -7.75 2.43 8.54
CA ASP A 28 -8.06 3.55 9.45
C ASP A 28 -6.83 4.43 9.69
N LYS A 29 -5.63 3.81 9.65
CA LYS A 29 -4.34 4.42 9.91
C LYS A 29 -3.34 4.20 8.77
N TYR A 30 -2.87 5.29 8.14
CA TYR A 30 -1.84 5.26 7.09
C TYR A 30 -1.10 6.59 6.96
N ALA A 31 0.10 6.55 6.39
CA ALA A 31 0.89 7.73 6.07
C ALA A 31 1.35 7.71 4.61
N ILE A 32 1.58 8.87 4.02
CA ILE A 32 2.17 9.00 2.69
C ILE A 32 3.53 9.66 2.87
N PHE A 33 4.57 8.99 2.38
CA PHE A 33 5.94 9.47 2.45
C PHE A 33 6.60 9.44 1.08
N GLU A 34 7.59 10.30 0.92
CA GLU A 34 8.40 10.37 -0.29
C GLU A 34 9.71 9.62 -0.10
N THR A 35 10.08 8.82 -1.10
CA THR A 35 11.41 8.21 -1.20
C THR A 35 11.76 7.96 -2.66
N GLY A 36 13.00 8.28 -3.05
CA GLY A 36 13.46 8.11 -4.44
C GLY A 36 12.62 8.92 -5.45
N GLY A 37 12.08 10.06 -5.04
CA GLY A 37 11.22 10.92 -5.88
C GLY A 37 9.84 10.34 -6.19
N LYS A 38 9.37 9.34 -5.41
CA LYS A 38 8.04 8.74 -5.52
C LYS A 38 7.35 8.74 -4.16
N GLN A 39 6.04 8.85 -4.18
CA GLN A 39 5.20 8.80 -2.99
C GLN A 39 4.63 7.40 -2.79
N TYR A 40 4.71 6.89 -1.56
CA TYR A 40 4.20 5.58 -1.19
C TYR A 40 3.29 5.68 0.03
N GLN A 41 2.25 4.83 0.04
CA GLN A 41 1.37 4.68 1.19
C GLN A 41 1.95 3.68 2.17
N ALA A 42 2.40 4.16 3.33
CA ALA A 42 2.78 3.35 4.48
C ALA A 42 1.54 2.96 5.30
N VAL A 43 1.39 1.67 5.55
CA VAL A 43 0.42 1.11 6.49
C VAL A 43 1.20 0.21 7.43
N GLU A 44 0.94 0.31 8.74
CA GLU A 44 1.62 -0.51 9.75
C GLU A 44 1.45 -2.01 9.44
N GLY A 45 2.56 -2.76 9.49
CA GLY A 45 2.59 -4.20 9.21
C GLY A 45 2.62 -4.58 7.73
N LYS A 46 2.34 -3.66 6.78
CA LYS A 46 2.43 -3.94 5.34
C LYS A 46 3.86 -3.90 4.83
N THR A 47 4.07 -4.63 3.74
CA THR A 47 5.34 -4.70 3.02
C THR A 47 5.24 -3.96 1.69
N ILE A 48 6.22 -3.10 1.40
CA ILE A 48 6.25 -2.24 0.22
C ILE A 48 7.61 -2.40 -0.47
N ALA A 49 7.60 -2.46 -1.80
CA ALA A 49 8.82 -2.42 -2.61
C ALA A 49 9.10 -0.97 -3.01
N ILE A 50 10.26 -0.47 -2.60
CA ILE A 50 10.73 0.88 -2.89
C ILE A 50 12.03 0.83 -3.68
N GLU A 51 12.57 2.00 -4.00
CA GLU A 51 13.86 2.13 -4.68
C GLU A 51 15.01 1.52 -3.85
N LYS A 52 16.16 1.34 -4.49
CA LYS A 52 17.32 0.76 -3.82
C LYS A 52 17.79 1.70 -2.71
N LEU A 53 17.81 1.20 -1.47
CA LEU A 53 18.41 1.87 -0.33
C LEU A 53 19.73 1.18 0.05
N GLU A 54 20.60 1.92 0.72
CA GLU A 54 21.81 1.38 1.36
C GLU A 54 21.44 0.82 2.74
N GLY A 55 21.93 -0.40 3.03
CA GLY A 55 21.61 -1.15 4.25
C GLY A 55 21.66 -2.65 4.00
N GLU A 56 21.61 -3.43 5.08
CA GLU A 56 21.47 -4.88 5.03
C GLU A 56 20.04 -5.34 5.37
N ALA A 57 19.73 -6.60 5.08
CA ALA A 57 18.46 -7.20 5.47
C ALA A 57 18.37 -7.29 7.00
N GLY A 58 17.40 -6.61 7.59
CA GLY A 58 17.20 -6.52 9.03
C GLY A 58 17.42 -5.12 9.60
N ASP A 59 17.99 -4.19 8.83
CA ASP A 59 18.22 -2.83 9.31
C ASP A 59 16.92 -2.03 9.42
N THR A 60 16.86 -1.16 10.43
CA THR A 60 15.78 -0.18 10.60
C THR A 60 16.12 1.10 9.82
N VAL A 61 15.18 1.55 9.01
CA VAL A 61 15.24 2.78 8.23
C VAL A 61 14.15 3.73 8.70
N GLU A 62 14.52 4.99 8.93
CA GLU A 62 13.62 6.05 9.34
C GLU A 62 13.40 7.04 8.18
N PHE A 63 12.15 7.29 7.81
CA PHE A 63 11.76 8.25 6.78
C PHE A 63 11.20 9.52 7.43
N LYS A 64 11.85 10.65 7.16
CA LYS A 64 11.47 11.97 7.68
C LYS A 64 10.56 12.76 6.74
N GLU A 65 10.58 12.44 5.45
CA GLU A 65 9.82 13.13 4.41
C GLU A 65 8.39 12.56 4.33
N VAL A 66 7.57 12.92 5.32
CA VAL A 66 6.15 12.51 5.39
C VAL A 66 5.27 13.67 4.97
N LEU A 67 4.41 13.44 3.97
CA LEU A 67 3.52 14.46 3.41
C LEU A 67 2.14 14.44 4.06
N PHE A 68 1.69 13.25 4.45
CA PHE A 68 0.34 13.03 4.96
C PHE A 68 0.35 11.95 6.03
N LYS A 69 -0.42 12.15 7.10
CA LYS A 69 -0.62 11.15 8.15
C LYS A 69 -2.09 11.13 8.57
N LYS A 70 -2.70 9.96 8.50
CA LYS A 70 -4.02 9.66 9.08
C LYS A 70 -3.82 8.68 10.24
N LEU A 71 -4.21 9.09 11.44
CA LEU A 71 -4.22 8.24 12.63
C LEU A 71 -5.60 7.61 12.84
N ASP A 72 -6.66 8.42 12.68
CA ASP A 72 -8.06 8.05 12.82
C ASP A 72 -8.90 8.86 11.81
N ASP A 73 -10.19 8.57 11.69
CA ASP A 73 -11.12 9.33 10.82
C ASP A 73 -11.21 10.82 11.17
N SER A 74 -10.93 11.20 12.41
CA SER A 74 -10.94 12.60 12.86
C SER A 74 -9.56 13.26 12.86
N ASN A 75 -8.49 12.47 12.85
CA ASN A 75 -7.12 12.94 13.03
C ASN A 75 -6.32 12.78 11.73
N VAL A 76 -6.50 13.77 10.85
CA VAL A 76 -5.81 13.88 9.56
C VAL A 76 -4.85 15.06 9.60
N GLN A 77 -3.57 14.79 9.37
CA GLN A 77 -2.52 15.80 9.26
C GLN A 77 -2.05 15.88 7.80
N ILE A 78 -2.21 17.07 7.21
CA ILE A 78 -1.77 17.38 5.85
C ILE A 78 -0.59 18.35 5.97
N GLY A 79 0.56 17.96 5.43
CA GLY A 79 1.76 18.79 5.45
C GLY A 79 1.70 19.94 4.44
N GLN A 80 2.43 21.03 4.75
CA GLN A 80 2.70 22.13 3.82
C GLN A 80 4.19 22.50 3.92
N PRO A 81 5.14 21.83 3.22
CA PRO A 81 5.06 20.66 2.33
C PRO A 81 5.23 19.30 3.03
N TYR A 82 5.76 19.27 4.26
CA TYR A 82 5.92 18.07 5.08
C TYR A 82 5.20 18.23 6.42
N VAL A 83 4.88 17.13 7.09
CA VAL A 83 4.34 17.13 8.45
C VAL A 83 5.49 17.15 9.45
N GLU A 84 5.66 18.25 10.18
CA GLU A 84 6.70 18.38 11.19
C GLU A 84 6.54 17.34 12.31
N GLY A 85 7.64 16.68 12.69
CA GLY A 85 7.66 15.67 13.76
C GLY A 85 7.11 14.29 13.39
N SER A 86 6.71 14.06 12.13
CA SER A 86 6.34 12.72 11.66
C SER A 86 7.55 11.94 11.18
N THR A 87 7.72 10.71 11.68
CA THR A 87 8.79 9.81 11.24
C THR A 87 8.22 8.41 11.10
N ILE A 88 8.39 7.82 9.92
CA ILE A 88 7.98 6.43 9.66
C ILE A 88 9.17 5.53 9.91
N LYS A 89 9.00 4.51 10.75
CA LYS A 89 10.02 3.47 10.96
C LYS A 89 9.65 2.23 10.17
N ALA A 90 10.59 1.76 9.38
CA ALA A 90 10.44 0.54 8.60
C ALA A 90 11.69 -0.33 8.73
N LYS A 91 11.53 -1.63 8.51
CA LYS A 91 12.62 -2.59 8.51
C LYS A 91 12.86 -3.13 7.12
N ILE A 92 14.12 -3.22 6.71
CA ILE A 92 14.49 -3.86 5.44
C ILE A 92 14.28 -5.37 5.58
N VAL A 93 13.41 -5.93 4.76
CA VAL A 93 13.17 -7.38 4.73
C VAL A 93 14.18 -8.06 3.80
N LYS A 94 14.36 -7.50 2.59
CA LYS A 94 15.29 -8.01 1.59
C LYS A 94 15.57 -6.99 0.48
N HIS A 95 16.67 -7.20 -0.23
CA HIS A 95 16.90 -6.59 -1.53
C HIS A 95 16.53 -7.58 -2.63
N ASP A 96 15.77 -7.13 -3.61
CA ASP A 96 15.34 -7.94 -4.75
C ASP A 96 15.62 -7.22 -6.07
N LYS A 97 15.37 -7.90 -7.18
CA LYS A 97 15.39 -7.31 -8.52
C LYS A 97 14.01 -7.49 -9.13
N ASP A 98 13.50 -6.41 -9.72
CA ASP A 98 12.21 -6.42 -10.41
C ASP A 98 12.20 -7.43 -11.56
N LYS A 99 11.01 -7.75 -12.05
CA LYS A 99 10.82 -8.58 -13.24
C LYS A 99 11.68 -8.06 -14.38
N LYS A 100 12.27 -9.00 -15.14
CA LYS A 100 13.14 -8.66 -16.27
C LYS A 100 12.35 -7.95 -17.36
N LEU A 101 12.66 -6.68 -17.57
CA LEU A 101 12.21 -5.90 -18.71
C LEU A 101 13.14 -6.19 -19.89
N THR A 102 12.55 -6.61 -21.01
CA THR A 102 13.31 -6.86 -22.24
C THR A 102 13.24 -5.63 -23.12
N VAL A 103 14.34 -4.91 -23.23
CA VAL A 103 14.48 -3.76 -24.12
C VAL A 103 14.97 -4.24 -25.48
N PHE A 104 14.10 -4.17 -26.48
CA PHE A 104 14.42 -4.55 -27.85
C PHE A 104 14.46 -3.33 -28.76
N LYS A 105 15.65 -3.01 -29.27
CA LYS A 105 15.87 -1.93 -30.24
C LYS A 105 16.10 -2.54 -31.61
N PHE A 106 15.29 -2.16 -32.59
CA PHE A 106 15.37 -2.67 -33.97
C PHE A 106 15.37 -1.52 -34.96
N LYS A 107 16.31 -1.54 -35.92
CA LYS A 107 16.32 -0.62 -37.06
C LYS A 107 16.09 -1.41 -38.36
N ARG A 108 14.95 -1.14 -39.01
CA ARG A 108 14.54 -1.80 -40.25
C ARG A 108 15.59 -1.63 -41.35
N ARG A 109 15.88 -2.70 -42.11
CA ARG A 109 16.82 -2.73 -43.26
C ARG A 109 18.27 -2.31 -42.96
N LYS A 110 18.63 -2.07 -41.69
CA LYS A 110 20.01 -1.76 -41.28
C LYS A 110 20.75 -2.95 -40.65
N LYS A 111 20.15 -4.15 -40.69
CA LYS A 111 20.63 -5.38 -40.03
C LYS A 111 20.99 -5.15 -38.54
N SER A 112 20.42 -4.11 -37.92
CA SER A 112 20.72 -3.69 -36.55
C SER A 112 19.55 -4.04 -35.65
N ARG A 113 19.82 -4.94 -34.70
CA ARG A 113 18.90 -5.35 -33.64
C ARG A 113 19.69 -5.58 -32.37
N VAL A 114 19.22 -5.03 -31.26
CA VAL A 114 19.83 -5.19 -29.94
C VAL A 114 18.73 -5.62 -28.98
N LYS A 115 18.95 -6.74 -28.29
CA LYS A 115 18.08 -7.23 -27.23
C LYS A 115 18.86 -7.14 -25.92
N ALA A 116 18.49 -6.21 -25.06
CA ALA A 116 19.07 -6.05 -23.74
C ALA A 116 18.03 -6.38 -22.66
N GLY A 117 18.46 -6.97 -21.55
CA GLY A 117 17.62 -7.12 -20.37
C GLY A 117 17.95 -6.03 -19.37
N HIS A 118 16.93 -5.44 -18.75
CA HIS A 118 17.06 -4.61 -17.55
C HIS A 118 16.31 -5.25 -16.40
N ARG A 119 16.90 -5.24 -15.21
CA ARG A 119 16.21 -5.60 -13.96
C ARG A 119 16.51 -4.52 -12.95
N GLN A 120 15.48 -3.80 -12.53
CA GLN A 120 15.65 -2.72 -11.57
C GLN A 120 15.92 -3.31 -10.17
N PRO A 121 16.99 -2.92 -9.46
CA PRO A 121 17.17 -3.27 -8.06
C PRO A 121 16.13 -2.54 -7.21
N LEU A 122 15.52 -3.27 -6.27
CA LEU A 122 14.49 -2.76 -5.37
C LEU A 122 14.75 -3.23 -3.94
N THR A 123 14.27 -2.45 -2.97
CA THR A 123 14.34 -2.80 -1.55
C THR A 123 12.93 -3.07 -1.07
N VAL A 124 12.74 -4.23 -0.46
CA VAL A 124 11.47 -4.60 0.16
C VAL A 124 11.54 -4.24 1.63
N ILE A 125 10.71 -3.29 2.04
CA ILE A 125 10.62 -2.81 3.42
C ILE A 125 9.29 -3.24 4.04
N ARG A 126 9.30 -3.47 5.35
CA ARG A 126 8.09 -3.67 6.16
C ARG A 126 7.94 -2.48 7.10
N VAL A 127 6.78 -1.84 7.08
CA VAL A 127 6.48 -0.70 7.95
C VAL A 127 6.19 -1.21 9.36
N GLU A 128 6.89 -0.69 10.36
CA GLU A 128 6.68 -1.06 11.77
C GLU A 128 5.79 -0.03 12.48
N SER A 129 6.06 1.27 12.31
CA SER A 129 5.28 2.34 12.93
C SER A 129 5.18 3.57 12.04
N ILE A 130 4.02 4.24 12.07
CA ILE A 130 3.77 5.49 11.32
C ILE A 130 3.48 6.71 12.20
#